data_AF-A0A948ZKB8-F1
#
_entry.id   AF-A0A948ZKB8-F1
#
_cell.length_a   1.000
_cell.length_b   1.000
_cell.length_c   1.000
_cell.angle_alpha   90.00
_cell.angle_beta   90.00
_cell.angle_gamma   90.00
#
_symmetry.space_group_name_H-M   'P 1'
#
loop_
_entity.id
_entity.type
_entity.pdbx_description
1 polymer ?
#
loop_
_entity_poly.entity_id
_entity_poly.type
_entity_poly.pdbx_seq_one_letter_code
_entity_poly.pdbx_strand_id
1 'polypeptide(L)'
;MIHAYQKYVSIGIPFLLPDGPSNWTKRVIGVPGDIIEGRIENGVPEIYRNGVKLQEHAYINPNPLILVRRTTGFINFDNLGPINIPDFIKHKTSYYKYTYVPNKSFDMQPYYKLEFKEVVRNENGNPILDYPYTPTYDQDICIDQFGPFKIPENKYWLMGDNRKGSWDSRFWGFCDKSEIQGKVNFIIYSIDSQEPFLLFDIIKHPIKFWSKIRFNRFFKIVK
;
A
#
# COMPACT_ATOMS: atom_id res chain seq x y z
N MET A 1 -7.34 4.89 -28.83
CA MET A 1 -7.76 3.94 -27.78
C MET A 1 -6.54 3.53 -26.97
N ILE A 2 -6.44 3.94 -25.70
CA ILE A 2 -5.35 3.49 -24.84
C ILE A 2 -5.70 2.07 -24.39
N HIS A 3 -4.95 1.07 -24.83
CA HIS A 3 -4.87 -0.21 -24.12
C HIS A 3 -4.31 0.08 -22.73
N ALA A 4 -5.18 0.42 -21.76
CA ALA A 4 -4.82 0.97 -20.45
C ALA A 4 -4.79 -0.07 -19.32
N TYR A 5 -5.27 -1.27 -19.61
CA TYR A 5 -5.28 -2.38 -18.66
C TYR A 5 -3.85 -2.73 -18.22
N GLN A 6 -3.69 -3.08 -16.94
CA GLN A 6 -2.41 -3.37 -16.28
C GLN A 6 -1.41 -2.21 -16.21
N LYS A 7 -1.78 -0.99 -16.61
CA LYS A 7 -0.92 0.18 -16.40
C LYS A 7 -1.06 0.69 -14.98
N TYR A 8 0.05 1.22 -14.45
CA TYR A 8 0.06 1.92 -13.18
C TYR A 8 -0.21 3.40 -13.39
N VAL A 9 -1.11 3.94 -12.57
CA VAL A 9 -1.48 5.35 -12.59
C VAL A 9 -1.21 5.98 -11.22
N SER A 10 -0.78 7.22 -11.24
CA SER A 10 -0.76 8.09 -10.06
C SER A 10 -2.13 8.73 -9.92
N ILE A 11 -2.71 8.64 -8.73
CA ILE A 11 -4.00 9.24 -8.41
C ILE A 11 -3.77 10.35 -7.38
N GLY A 12 -4.41 11.50 -7.60
CA GLY A 12 -4.62 12.52 -6.58
C GLY A 12 -6.10 12.58 -6.23
N ILE A 13 -6.46 12.16 -5.01
CA ILE A 13 -7.86 12.17 -4.54
C ILE A 13 -8.00 13.17 -3.38
N PRO A 14 -8.06 14.48 -3.65
CA PRO A 14 -8.10 15.49 -2.60
C PRO A 14 -9.36 15.45 -1.74
N PHE A 15 -10.49 14.95 -2.28
CA PHE A 15 -11.77 14.93 -1.57
C PHE A 15 -11.94 13.76 -0.59
N LEU A 16 -11.51 12.55 -0.96
CA LEU A 16 -11.68 11.35 -0.13
C LEU A 16 -10.53 11.15 0.87
N LEU A 17 -9.34 11.72 0.62
CA LEU A 17 -8.15 11.50 1.44
C LEU A 17 -7.35 12.81 1.60
N PRO A 18 -7.88 13.82 2.32
CA PRO A 18 -7.22 15.12 2.50
C PRO A 18 -5.84 15.00 3.16
N ASP A 19 -5.62 13.98 4.00
CA ASP A 19 -4.36 13.71 4.71
C ASP A 19 -3.55 12.53 4.12
N GLY A 20 -3.93 12.02 2.94
CA GLY A 20 -3.21 10.93 2.28
C GLY A 20 -1.90 11.39 1.62
N PRO A 21 -0.93 10.48 1.34
CA PRO A 21 0.23 10.84 0.54
C PRO A 21 -0.23 11.40 -0.82
N SER A 22 0.48 12.43 -1.31
CA SER A 22 0.07 13.23 -2.48
C SER A 22 -0.04 12.44 -3.79
N ASN A 23 0.46 11.21 -3.84
CA ASN A 23 0.42 10.32 -4.99
C ASN A 23 0.23 8.84 -4.61
N TRP A 24 -0.93 8.28 -4.96
CA TRP A 24 -1.19 6.85 -4.80
C TRP A 24 -0.96 6.16 -6.14
N THR A 25 -0.07 5.16 -6.17
CA THR A 25 0.11 4.32 -7.37
C THR A 25 -0.83 3.13 -7.31
N LYS A 26 -1.72 3.01 -8.30
CA LYS A 26 -2.64 1.87 -8.45
C LYS A 26 -2.58 1.31 -9.86
N ARG A 27 -2.93 0.04 -10.01
CA ARG A 27 -3.06 -0.62 -11.32
C ARG A 27 -4.49 -0.45 -11.84
N VAL A 28 -4.62 -0.11 -13.13
CA VAL A 28 -5.91 -0.05 -13.82
C VAL A 28 -6.38 -1.48 -14.09
N ILE A 29 -7.49 -1.85 -13.46
CA ILE A 29 -8.12 -3.16 -13.59
C ILE A 29 -9.27 -3.13 -14.61
N GLY A 30 -10.04 -2.04 -14.64
CA GLY A 30 -11.12 -1.84 -15.60
C GLY A 30 -11.19 -0.40 -16.10
N VAL A 31 -11.65 -0.23 -17.34
CA VAL A 31 -11.81 1.03 -18.07
C VAL A 31 -13.29 1.27 -18.41
N PRO A 32 -13.70 2.47 -18.87
CA PRO A 32 -15.08 2.73 -19.26
C PRO A 32 -15.68 1.68 -20.19
N GLY A 33 -16.90 1.26 -19.88
CA GLY A 33 -17.65 0.25 -20.63
C GLY A 33 -17.40 -1.20 -20.20
N ASP A 34 -16.29 -1.49 -19.49
CA ASP A 34 -16.05 -2.82 -18.95
C ASP A 34 -17.07 -3.19 -17.87
N ILE A 35 -17.31 -4.50 -17.70
CA ILE A 35 -17.97 -5.08 -16.53
C ILE A 35 -16.89 -5.68 -15.63
N ILE A 36 -16.90 -5.33 -14.36
CA ILE A 36 -15.96 -5.83 -13.35
C ILE A 36 -16.70 -6.57 -12.25
N GLU A 37 -16.09 -7.62 -11.72
CA GLU A 37 -16.68 -8.43 -10.66
C GLU A 37 -15.56 -9.07 -9.82
N GLY A 38 -15.74 -9.06 -8.50
CA GLY A 38 -14.92 -9.79 -7.56
C GLY A 38 -15.69 -10.99 -7.03
N ARG A 39 -15.10 -12.18 -7.11
CA ARG A 39 -15.70 -13.44 -6.67
C ARG A 39 -14.77 -14.14 -5.70
N ILE A 40 -15.35 -14.93 -4.79
CA ILE A 40 -14.58 -15.86 -3.97
C ILE A 40 -14.70 -17.24 -4.59
N GLU A 41 -13.58 -17.80 -5.06
CA GLU A 41 -13.50 -19.13 -5.65
C GLU A 41 -12.56 -20.00 -4.82
N ASN A 42 -13.06 -21.12 -4.29
CA ASN A 42 -12.27 -22.00 -3.42
C ASN A 42 -11.59 -21.26 -2.26
N GLY A 43 -12.26 -20.25 -1.70
CA GLY A 43 -11.73 -19.41 -0.62
C GLY A 43 -10.72 -18.35 -1.06
N VAL A 44 -10.49 -18.17 -2.36
CA VAL A 44 -9.56 -17.19 -2.91
C VAL A 44 -10.32 -16.05 -3.60
N PRO A 45 -9.99 -14.77 -3.35
CA PRO A 45 -10.56 -13.66 -4.09
C PRO A 45 -9.99 -13.57 -5.51
N GLU A 46 -10.89 -13.55 -6.48
CA GLU A 46 -10.63 -13.58 -7.91
C GLU A 46 -11.37 -12.46 -8.61
N ILE A 47 -10.74 -11.88 -9.64
CA ILE A 47 -11.34 -10.76 -10.38
C ILE A 47 -11.69 -11.20 -11.79
N TYR A 48 -12.89 -10.83 -12.20
CA TYR A 48 -13.43 -11.00 -13.53
C TYR A 48 -13.60 -9.64 -14.22
N ARG A 49 -13.26 -9.61 -15.51
CA ARG A 49 -13.49 -8.47 -16.41
C ARG A 49 -14.21 -8.96 -17.65
N ASN A 50 -15.36 -8.37 -17.95
CA ASN A 50 -16.23 -8.77 -19.06
C ASN A 50 -16.53 -10.28 -19.05
N GLY A 51 -16.74 -10.85 -17.86
CA GLY A 51 -17.00 -12.27 -17.63
C GLY A 51 -15.76 -13.18 -17.71
N VAL A 52 -14.57 -12.66 -17.99
CA VAL A 52 -13.33 -13.44 -18.09
C VAL A 52 -12.47 -13.22 -16.84
N LYS A 53 -11.98 -14.32 -16.25
CA LYS A 53 -11.06 -14.28 -15.10
C LYS A 53 -9.76 -13.59 -15.49
N LEU A 54 -9.36 -12.58 -14.71
CA LEU A 54 -8.12 -11.85 -14.93
C LEU A 54 -6.92 -12.67 -14.45
N GLN A 55 -5.89 -12.74 -15.30
CA GLN A 55 -4.62 -13.36 -14.95
C GLN A 55 -3.74 -12.36 -14.19
N GLU A 56 -3.81 -12.39 -12.87
CA GLU A 56 -3.17 -11.37 -12.01
C GLU A 56 -1.94 -11.85 -11.25
N HIS A 57 -1.68 -13.16 -11.23
CA HIS A 57 -0.62 -13.76 -10.39
C HIS A 57 0.78 -13.20 -10.65
N ALA A 58 1.06 -12.71 -11.87
CA ALA A 58 2.34 -12.08 -12.20
C ALA A 58 2.56 -10.70 -11.53
N TYR A 59 1.47 -10.04 -11.08
CA TYR A 59 1.50 -8.69 -10.54
C TYR A 59 1.24 -8.66 -9.03
N ILE A 60 0.38 -9.55 -8.54
CA ILE A 60 0.00 -9.59 -7.12
C ILE A 60 1.20 -10.01 -6.27
N ASN A 61 1.37 -9.34 -5.12
CA ASN A 61 2.37 -9.73 -4.13
C ASN A 61 2.03 -11.13 -3.57
N PRO A 62 2.89 -12.15 -3.76
CA PRO A 62 2.62 -13.51 -3.28
C PRO A 62 3.00 -13.71 -1.81
N ASN A 63 3.56 -12.70 -1.16
CA ASN A 63 4.02 -12.79 0.23
C ASN A 63 3.02 -12.13 1.20
N PRO A 64 2.88 -12.65 2.44
CA PRO A 64 2.06 -12.04 3.47
C PRO A 64 2.51 -10.64 3.84
N LEU A 65 1.60 -9.88 4.46
CA LEU A 65 1.92 -8.62 5.09
C LEU A 65 2.07 -8.78 6.58
N ILE A 66 3.16 -8.28 7.13
CA ILE A 66 3.40 -8.23 8.57
C ILE A 66 2.99 -6.89 9.14
N LEU A 67 2.28 -6.92 10.27
CA LEU A 67 1.90 -5.71 11.00
C LEU A 67 3.07 -5.23 11.87
N VAL A 68 3.44 -3.96 11.68
CA VAL A 68 4.60 -3.34 12.30
C VAL A 68 4.20 -2.01 12.92
N ARG A 69 4.62 -1.77 14.15
CA ARG A 69 4.42 -0.53 14.90
C ARG A 69 5.72 0.27 14.88
N ARG A 70 5.67 1.49 14.34
CA ARG A 70 6.79 2.42 14.32
C ARG A 70 6.45 3.72 15.02
N THR A 71 7.45 4.30 15.66
CA THR A 71 7.33 5.60 16.35
C THR A 71 8.29 6.58 15.69
N THR A 72 7.75 7.66 15.14
CA THR A 72 8.51 8.76 14.55
C THR A 72 8.61 9.92 15.55
N GLY A 73 9.35 10.99 15.25
CA GLY A 73 9.50 12.16 16.14
C GLY A 73 10.71 12.08 17.10
N PHE A 74 10.96 13.16 17.85
CA PHE A 74 12.17 13.31 18.69
C PHE A 74 11.88 13.49 20.19
N ILE A 75 10.69 13.97 20.54
CA ILE A 75 10.38 14.40 21.91
C ILE A 75 9.19 13.60 22.44
N ASN A 76 9.38 12.95 23.59
CA ASN A 76 8.28 12.33 24.34
C ASN A 76 7.71 13.35 25.31
N PHE A 77 6.39 13.55 25.26
CA PHE A 77 5.72 14.72 25.83
C PHE A 77 4.98 14.44 27.13
N ASP A 78 5.18 13.27 27.74
CA ASP A 78 4.40 12.87 28.91
C ASP A 78 4.44 13.90 30.06
N ASN A 79 5.38 14.88 30.11
CA ASN A 79 5.48 15.89 31.19
C ASN A 79 6.09 17.28 30.84
N LEU A 80 5.83 17.92 29.69
CA LEU A 80 6.42 19.23 29.34
C LEU A 80 5.42 20.37 29.08
N GLY A 81 4.69 20.80 30.12
CA GLY A 81 4.08 22.14 30.23
C GLY A 81 3.22 22.65 29.04
N PRO A 82 2.89 23.95 28.97
CA PRO A 82 1.99 24.52 27.95
C PRO A 82 2.69 24.93 26.64
N ILE A 83 3.76 24.26 26.23
CA ILE A 83 4.50 24.64 25.01
C ILE A 83 3.83 24.00 23.78
N ASN A 84 3.31 24.81 22.86
CA ASN A 84 2.78 24.32 21.59
C ASN A 84 3.93 24.08 20.59
N ILE A 85 4.25 22.80 20.36
CA ILE A 85 5.30 22.38 19.43
C ILE A 85 4.66 21.87 18.12
N PRO A 86 5.29 22.12 16.96
CA PRO A 86 4.81 21.58 15.69
C PRO A 86 4.65 20.05 15.70
N ASP A 87 3.59 19.54 15.06
CA ASP A 87 3.25 18.12 15.07
C ASP A 87 4.34 17.21 14.51
N PHE A 88 5.18 17.71 13.60
CA PHE A 88 6.27 16.93 13.00
C PHE A 88 7.40 16.57 13.99
N ILE A 89 7.46 17.20 15.17
CA ILE A 89 8.47 16.93 16.21
C ILE A 89 7.94 15.93 17.26
N LYS A 90 6.61 15.86 17.41
CA LYS A 90 5.93 15.03 18.41
C LYS A 90 6.11 13.54 18.09
N HIS A 91 6.27 12.72 19.13
CA HIS A 91 6.23 11.28 18.92
C HIS A 91 4.87 10.84 18.40
N LYS A 92 4.88 10.19 17.23
CA LYS A 92 3.68 9.60 16.64
C LYS A 92 3.93 8.12 16.43
N THR A 93 3.14 7.29 17.11
CA THR A 93 3.11 5.86 16.87
C THR A 93 2.13 5.56 15.76
N SER A 94 2.54 4.77 14.78
CA SER A 94 1.72 4.39 13.63
C SER A 94 1.95 2.93 13.26
N TYR A 95 0.90 2.32 12.72
CA TYR A 95 0.88 0.91 12.33
C TYR A 95 0.95 0.80 10.82
N TYR A 96 1.82 -0.06 10.33
CA TYR A 96 2.07 -0.27 8.91
C TYR A 96 2.06 -1.76 8.59
N LYS A 97 1.65 -2.07 7.35
CA LYS A 97 1.69 -3.42 6.81
C LYS A 97 2.76 -3.48 5.73
N TYR A 98 3.75 -4.34 5.93
CA TYR A 98 4.87 -4.50 4.99
C TYR A 98 4.92 -5.91 4.42
N THR A 99 5.37 -6.03 3.17
CA THR A 99 5.64 -7.33 2.57
C THR A 99 6.68 -8.09 3.39
N TYR A 100 6.33 -9.31 3.81
CA TYR A 100 7.12 -10.15 4.68
C TYR A 100 7.38 -11.50 4.02
N VAL A 101 8.65 -11.90 3.95
CA VAL A 101 9.08 -13.19 3.43
C VAL A 101 9.34 -14.13 4.61
N PRO A 102 8.47 -15.12 4.87
CA PRO A 102 8.53 -15.92 6.09
C PRO A 102 9.82 -16.74 6.29
N ASN A 103 10.51 -17.09 5.21
CA ASN A 103 11.74 -17.87 5.25
C ASN A 103 13.02 -17.01 5.42
N LYS A 104 12.87 -15.71 5.65
CA LYS A 104 13.97 -14.78 5.95
C LYS A 104 13.79 -14.22 7.35
N SER A 105 14.89 -13.98 8.06
CA SER A 105 14.85 -13.25 9.33
C SER A 105 14.39 -11.79 9.12
N PHE A 106 13.98 -11.11 10.19
CA PHE A 106 13.46 -9.73 10.10
C PHE A 106 14.48 -8.72 9.57
N ASP A 107 15.75 -8.88 9.95
CA ASP A 107 16.86 -8.04 9.51
C ASP A 107 17.35 -8.35 8.09
N MET A 108 17.02 -9.53 7.55
CA MET A 108 17.36 -9.97 6.19
C MET A 108 16.19 -9.91 5.20
N GLN A 109 15.14 -9.16 5.52
CA GLN A 109 14.00 -8.98 4.64
C GLN A 109 14.40 -8.20 3.37
N PRO A 110 13.99 -8.64 2.16
CA PRO A 110 14.45 -8.05 0.90
C PRO A 110 13.78 -6.71 0.56
N TYR A 111 12.63 -6.40 1.16
CA TYR A 111 11.79 -5.25 0.77
C TYR A 111 11.88 -4.08 1.74
N TYR A 112 11.88 -4.38 3.04
CA TYR A 112 11.81 -3.43 4.16
C TYR A 112 12.68 -3.95 5.29
N LYS A 113 13.44 -3.08 5.95
CA LYS A 113 14.23 -3.48 7.13
C LYS A 113 13.31 -3.54 8.33
N LEU A 114 13.20 -4.70 8.96
CA LEU A 114 12.33 -4.89 10.13
C LEU A 114 13.17 -5.10 11.38
N GLU A 115 12.80 -4.43 12.47
CA GLU A 115 13.37 -4.71 13.78
C GLU A 115 12.38 -5.55 14.61
N PHE A 116 12.90 -6.54 15.36
CA PHE A 116 12.07 -7.47 16.14
C PHE A 116 11.08 -6.76 17.09
N LYS A 117 11.50 -5.63 17.70
CA LYS A 117 10.70 -4.83 18.63
C LYS A 117 9.52 -4.09 17.97
N GLU A 118 9.60 -3.88 16.65
CA GLU A 118 8.57 -3.17 15.89
C GLU A 118 7.46 -4.13 15.45
N VAL A 119 7.72 -5.44 15.41
CA VAL A 119 6.75 -6.44 14.98
C VAL A 119 5.61 -6.57 15.99
N VAL A 120 4.38 -6.35 15.54
CA VAL A 120 3.19 -6.55 16.38
C VAL A 120 2.87 -8.03 16.44
N ARG A 121 2.55 -8.50 17.64
CA ARG A 121 2.31 -9.91 17.94
C ARG A 121 0.92 -10.10 18.54
N ASN A 122 0.34 -11.27 18.28
CA ASN A 122 -0.89 -11.70 18.95
C ASN A 122 -0.58 -12.19 20.38
N GLU A 123 -1.63 -12.61 21.10
CA GLU A 123 -1.57 -13.11 22.47
C GLU A 123 -0.62 -14.32 22.64
N ASN A 124 -0.45 -15.12 21.59
CA ASN A 124 0.45 -16.27 21.56
C ASN A 124 1.91 -15.89 21.22
N GLY A 125 2.21 -14.59 21.08
CA GLY A 125 3.55 -14.10 20.73
C GLY A 125 3.92 -14.24 19.26
N ASN A 126 3.00 -14.69 18.39
CA ASN A 126 3.25 -14.85 16.96
C ASN A 126 3.04 -13.51 16.22
N PRO A 127 3.84 -13.21 15.18
CA PRO A 127 3.61 -12.02 14.34
C PRO A 127 2.21 -12.03 13.73
N ILE A 128 1.55 -10.88 13.70
CA ILE A 128 0.28 -10.71 13.01
C ILE A 128 0.55 -10.60 11.51
N LEU A 129 0.01 -11.55 10.74
CA LEU A 129 0.22 -11.66 9.29
C LEU A 129 -1.12 -11.64 8.54
N ASP A 130 -1.17 -10.87 7.46
CA ASP A 130 -2.24 -10.93 6.47
C ASP A 130 -1.77 -11.69 5.23
N TYR A 131 -2.36 -12.85 4.98
CA TYR A 131 -1.97 -13.69 3.86
C TYR A 131 -2.57 -13.19 2.54
N PRO A 132 -1.80 -13.20 1.44
CA PRO A 132 -2.33 -12.92 0.12
C PRO A 132 -3.31 -14.03 -0.25
N TYR A 133 -4.16 -13.77 -1.24
CA TYR A 133 -5.16 -14.73 -1.72
C TYR A 133 -6.15 -15.19 -0.64
N THR A 134 -6.30 -14.42 0.44
CA THR A 134 -7.35 -14.62 1.45
C THR A 134 -8.39 -13.51 1.35
N PRO A 135 -9.69 -13.81 1.53
CA PRO A 135 -10.73 -12.80 1.47
C PRO A 135 -10.54 -11.77 2.58
N THR A 136 -10.90 -10.53 2.29
CA THR A 136 -10.86 -9.40 3.22
C THR A 136 -12.27 -9.12 3.68
N TYR A 137 -12.43 -8.95 4.99
CA TYR A 137 -13.71 -8.69 5.62
C TYR A 137 -13.67 -7.33 6.32
N ASP A 138 -14.74 -6.57 6.17
CA ASP A 138 -15.03 -5.36 6.95
C ASP A 138 -16.42 -5.55 7.58
N GLN A 139 -16.48 -5.60 8.90
CA GLN A 139 -17.73 -5.85 9.66
C GLN A 139 -18.56 -7.01 9.06
N ASP A 140 -17.91 -8.16 8.85
CA ASP A 140 -18.47 -9.39 8.25
C ASP A 140 -18.81 -9.33 6.76
N ILE A 141 -18.67 -8.18 6.10
CA ILE A 141 -18.85 -8.05 4.66
C ILE A 141 -17.54 -8.37 3.95
N CYS A 142 -17.58 -9.34 3.03
CA CYS A 142 -16.43 -9.63 2.19
C CYS A 142 -16.26 -8.57 1.11
N ILE A 143 -15.31 -7.65 1.29
CA ILE A 143 -15.07 -6.54 0.35
C ILE A 143 -14.44 -6.98 -0.97
N ASP A 144 -13.88 -8.19 -1.02
CA ASP A 144 -13.32 -8.77 -2.24
C ASP A 144 -14.42 -9.40 -3.12
N GLN A 145 -15.65 -9.55 -2.60
CA GLN A 145 -16.83 -9.96 -3.33
C GLN A 145 -17.66 -8.74 -3.71
N PHE A 146 -17.65 -8.36 -4.99
CA PHE A 146 -18.31 -7.14 -5.47
C PHE A 146 -18.76 -7.29 -6.92
N GLY A 147 -19.63 -6.38 -7.37
CA GLY A 147 -20.14 -6.39 -8.74
C GLY A 147 -21.20 -7.48 -8.98
N PRO A 148 -21.52 -7.75 -10.26
CA PRO A 148 -20.93 -7.14 -11.45
C PRO A 148 -21.30 -5.67 -11.61
N PHE A 149 -20.32 -4.82 -11.92
CA PHE A 149 -20.55 -3.40 -12.19
C PHE A 149 -20.07 -3.04 -13.60
N LYS A 150 -20.92 -2.34 -14.36
CA LYS A 150 -20.51 -1.70 -15.61
C LYS A 150 -19.83 -0.36 -15.28
N ILE A 151 -18.58 -0.18 -15.69
CA ILE A 151 -17.81 1.02 -15.44
C ILE A 151 -18.38 2.17 -16.30
N PRO A 152 -18.82 3.29 -15.71
CA PRO A 152 -19.35 4.42 -16.46
C PRO A 152 -18.30 5.11 -17.35
N GLU A 153 -18.77 5.96 -18.24
CA GLU A 153 -17.90 6.88 -18.99
C GLU A 153 -17.06 7.75 -18.05
N ASN A 154 -15.81 8.00 -18.44
CA ASN A 154 -14.81 8.75 -17.67
C ASN A 154 -14.48 8.19 -16.27
N LYS A 155 -14.85 6.94 -15.97
CA LYS A 155 -14.54 6.27 -14.71
C LYS A 155 -13.60 5.09 -14.90
N TYR A 156 -12.89 4.71 -13.84
CA TYR A 156 -11.95 3.57 -13.84
C TYR A 156 -12.09 2.75 -12.55
N TRP A 157 -11.78 1.45 -12.64
CA TRP A 157 -11.60 0.59 -11.47
C TRP A 157 -10.12 0.34 -11.23
N LEU A 158 -9.62 0.78 -10.08
CA LEU A 158 -8.19 0.81 -9.76
C LEU A 158 -7.93 -0.03 -8.52
N MET A 159 -6.91 -0.88 -8.55
CA MET A 159 -6.54 -1.74 -7.42
C MET A 159 -5.04 -1.76 -7.18
N GLY A 160 -4.65 -1.93 -5.93
CA GLY A 160 -3.24 -2.14 -5.59
C GLY A 160 -2.87 -3.62 -5.74
N ASP A 161 -1.61 -3.87 -6.12
CA ASP A 161 -1.09 -5.24 -6.21
C ASP A 161 -0.91 -5.89 -4.85
N ASN A 162 -0.72 -5.07 -3.82
CA ASN A 162 -0.72 -5.53 -2.45
C ASN A 162 -2.15 -5.49 -1.88
N ARG A 163 -2.97 -6.46 -2.31
CA ARG A 163 -4.44 -6.46 -2.09
C ARG A 163 -4.84 -6.26 -0.63
N LYS A 164 -4.16 -6.90 0.32
CA LYS A 164 -4.48 -6.81 1.76
C LYS A 164 -4.08 -5.47 2.40
N GLY A 165 -3.17 -4.73 1.78
CA GLY A 165 -2.66 -3.44 2.26
C GLY A 165 -3.08 -2.25 1.41
N SER A 166 -4.02 -2.44 0.49
CA SER A 166 -4.38 -1.42 -0.50
C SER A 166 -5.79 -0.90 -0.25
N TRP A 167 -5.89 0.37 0.13
CA TRP A 167 -7.14 1.14 0.03
C TRP A 167 -7.36 1.51 -1.44
N ASP A 168 -8.30 0.86 -2.10
CA ASP A 168 -8.53 0.95 -3.54
C ASP A 168 -10.03 0.82 -3.90
N SER A 169 -10.39 0.68 -5.18
CA SER A 169 -11.77 0.74 -5.64
C SER A 169 -12.75 -0.21 -4.94
N ARG A 170 -12.26 -1.28 -4.29
CA ARG A 170 -13.10 -2.12 -3.41
C ARG A 170 -13.74 -1.34 -2.25
N PHE A 171 -13.08 -0.28 -1.79
CA PHE A 171 -13.50 0.53 -0.64
C PHE A 171 -14.19 1.83 -1.08
N TRP A 172 -13.69 2.49 -2.13
CA TRP A 172 -14.18 3.81 -2.55
C TRP A 172 -14.85 3.84 -3.93
N GLY A 173 -15.00 2.69 -4.58
CA GLY A 173 -15.69 2.57 -5.87
C GLY A 173 -14.88 3.11 -7.05
N PHE A 174 -15.55 3.79 -7.98
CA PHE A 174 -14.95 4.24 -9.23
C PHE A 174 -14.09 5.49 -9.08
N CYS A 175 -12.97 5.53 -9.81
CA CYS A 175 -12.09 6.70 -9.91
C CYS A 175 -12.48 7.56 -11.10
N ASP A 176 -12.56 8.87 -10.93
CA ASP A 176 -12.70 9.79 -12.05
C ASP A 176 -11.41 9.89 -12.87
N LYS A 177 -11.56 9.98 -14.20
CA LYS A 177 -10.45 10.24 -15.10
C LYS A 177 -9.66 11.50 -14.70
N SER A 178 -10.34 12.51 -14.16
CA SER A 178 -9.72 13.76 -13.72
C SER A 178 -8.85 13.61 -12.47
N GLU A 179 -9.05 12.56 -11.67
CA GLU A 179 -8.23 12.24 -10.49
C GLU A 179 -6.94 11.49 -10.87
N ILE A 180 -6.91 10.91 -12.08
CA ILE A 180 -5.73 10.26 -12.64
C ILE A 180 -4.77 11.33 -13.17
N GLN A 181 -3.66 11.53 -12.46
CA GLN A 181 -2.64 12.51 -12.80
C GLN A 181 -1.77 12.08 -13.99
N GLY A 182 -1.58 10.77 -14.17
CA GLY A 182 -0.78 10.24 -15.27
C GLY A 182 -0.34 8.80 -15.08
N LYS A 183 0.36 8.28 -16.07
CA LYS A 183 0.94 6.93 -16.08
C LYS A 183 2.29 6.91 -15.37
N VAL A 184 2.51 5.95 -14.48
CA VAL A 184 3.80 5.69 -13.84
C VAL A 184 4.66 4.86 -14.80
N ASN A 185 5.88 5.35 -15.11
CA ASN A 185 6.79 4.68 -16.05
C ASN A 185 8.08 4.16 -15.40
N PHE A 186 8.62 4.84 -14.39
CA PHE A 186 9.85 4.43 -13.71
C PHE A 186 9.93 4.98 -12.29
N ILE A 187 10.80 4.38 -11.48
CA ILE A 187 11.06 4.81 -10.10
C ILE A 187 12.33 5.68 -10.11
N ILE A 188 12.24 6.95 -9.72
CA ILE A 188 13.43 7.84 -9.66
C ILE A 188 14.27 7.56 -8.41
N TYR A 189 13.61 7.42 -7.26
CA TYR A 189 14.25 7.30 -5.96
C TYR A 189 13.43 6.37 -5.06
N SER A 190 14.12 5.67 -4.15
CA SER A 190 13.47 4.75 -3.21
C SER A 190 14.26 4.62 -1.92
N ILE A 191 13.65 5.01 -0.81
CA ILE A 191 14.19 4.85 0.55
C ILE A 191 13.18 4.12 1.44
N ASP A 192 13.67 3.39 2.44
CA ASP A 192 12.89 2.88 3.56
C ASP A 192 13.08 3.81 4.78
N SER A 193 12.38 4.94 4.75
CA SER A 193 12.38 5.93 5.83
C SER A 193 10.95 6.25 6.24
N GLN A 194 10.73 6.46 7.52
CA GLN A 194 9.45 6.88 8.09
C GLN A 194 9.53 8.27 8.73
N GLU A 195 10.69 8.92 8.68
CA GLU A 195 10.85 10.26 9.19
C GLU A 195 10.18 11.26 8.24
N PRO A 196 9.52 12.31 8.76
CA PRO A 196 8.84 13.29 7.92
C PRO A 196 9.81 14.05 7.01
N PHE A 197 11.09 14.16 7.42
CA PHE A 197 12.15 14.76 6.63
C PHE A 197 13.37 13.85 6.58
N LEU A 198 13.98 13.73 5.40
CA LEU A 198 15.17 12.91 5.18
C LEU A 198 16.32 13.26 6.12
N LEU A 199 16.49 14.56 6.39
CA LEU A 199 17.50 15.07 7.31
C LEU A 199 17.39 14.47 8.72
N PHE A 200 16.16 14.23 9.20
CA PHE A 200 15.95 13.64 10.52
C PHE A 200 16.40 12.18 10.60
N ASP A 201 16.21 11.42 9.52
CA ASP A 201 16.71 10.05 9.45
C ASP A 201 18.25 10.05 9.39
N ILE A 202 18.85 10.98 8.65
CA ILE A 202 20.31 11.17 8.62
C ILE A 202 20.84 11.50 10.02
N ILE A 203 20.20 12.40 10.76
CA ILE A 203 20.62 12.80 12.11
C ILE A 203 20.49 11.63 13.10
N LYS A 204 19.38 10.89 13.08
CA LYS A 204 19.13 9.77 14.00
C LYS A 204 20.00 8.54 13.68
N HIS A 205 20.31 8.34 12.41
CA HIS A 205 20.90 7.10 11.90
C HIS A 205 22.00 7.35 10.86
N PRO A 206 23.04 8.16 11.13
CA PRO A 206 23.96 8.66 10.10
C PRO A 206 24.66 7.55 9.31
N ILE A 207 25.04 6.45 9.98
CA ILE A 207 25.67 5.29 9.33
C ILE A 207 24.63 4.39 8.67
N LYS A 208 23.54 4.07 9.38
CA LYS A 208 22.50 3.15 8.89
C LYS A 208 21.65 3.78 7.78
N PHE A 209 21.64 5.10 7.64
CA PHE A 209 20.86 5.84 6.65
C PHE A 209 21.11 5.35 5.22
N TRP A 210 22.38 5.25 4.82
CA TRP A 210 22.75 4.81 3.46
C TRP A 210 22.26 3.40 3.16
N SER A 211 22.22 2.56 4.18
CA SER A 211 21.73 1.18 4.05
C SER A 211 20.21 1.11 3.84
N LYS A 212 19.45 2.18 4.15
CA LYS A 212 17.99 2.26 3.92
C LYS A 212 17.65 2.67 2.49
N ILE A 213 18.62 3.18 1.72
CA ILE A 213 18.41 3.53 0.30
C ILE A 213 18.40 2.25 -0.52
N ARG A 214 17.35 2.09 -1.35
CA ARG A 214 17.12 0.90 -2.18
C ARG A 214 17.60 1.15 -3.61
N PHE A 215 18.91 1.26 -3.78
CA PHE A 215 19.55 1.59 -5.06
C PHE A 215 19.08 0.71 -6.23
N ASN A 216 18.87 -0.59 -6.00
CA ASN A 216 18.41 -1.54 -7.03
C ASN A 216 17.01 -1.23 -7.59
N ARG A 217 16.27 -0.28 -7.03
CA ARG A 217 14.96 0.16 -7.52
C ARG A 217 15.05 1.40 -8.41
N PHE A 218 16.18 2.10 -8.45
CA PHE A 218 16.31 3.36 -9.17
C PHE A 218 16.28 3.10 -10.67
N PHE A 219 15.58 3.96 -11.39
CA PHE A 219 15.32 3.91 -12.82
C PHE A 219 14.68 2.60 -13.32
N LYS A 220 14.19 1.75 -12.41
CA LYS A 220 13.48 0.53 -12.78
C LYS A 220 12.16 0.91 -13.45
N ILE A 221 11.96 0.43 -14.67
CA ILE A 221 10.72 0.61 -15.42
C ILE A 221 9.59 -0.14 -14.72
N VAL A 222 8.47 0.54 -14.54
CA VAL A 222 7.23 -0.04 -14.06
C VAL A 222 6.50 -0.59 -15.29
N LYS A 223 6.49 -1.92 -15.43
CA LYS A 223 5.85 -2.63 -16.55
C LYS A 223 4.39 -2.89 -16.24
#